data_AF-A0A834WDL2-F1
#
_entry.id   AF-A0A834WDL2-F1
#
_cell.length_a   1.000
_cell.length_b   1.000
_cell.length_c   1.000
_cell.angle_alpha   90.00
_cell.angle_beta   90.00
_cell.angle_gamma   90.00
#
_symmetry.space_group_name_H-M   'P 1'
#
loop_
_entity.id
_entity.type
_entity.pdbx_description
1 polymer ?
#
loop_
_entity_poly.entity_id
_entity_poly.type
_entity_poly.pdbx_seq_one_letter_code
_entity_poly.pdbx_strand_id
1 'polypeptide(L)'
;MIKTEVSFLLFFFFAFGLSLAESQSSTLQPHAAESFNVSYIQIYAPRLDDPSSSTFERCSSDTFQIDGPCAYQICYVYLYRSGPDGWMPESVKIYGHDTKAVTFYYDTFIPKDTWSCVQDFCLAISVYYYYLDHGS
;
A
#
# COMPACT_ATOMS: atom_id res chain seq x y z
N MET A 1 26.57 -4.47 -66.09
CA MET A 1 27.59 -5.00 -65.17
C MET A 1 27.56 -4.29 -63.79
N ILE A 2 26.36 -4.04 -63.23
CA ILE A 2 26.15 -3.27 -61.97
C ILE A 2 25.25 -4.04 -60.98
N LYS A 3 24.61 -5.14 -61.41
CA LYS A 3 23.57 -5.85 -60.65
C LYS A 3 24.12 -6.81 -59.58
N THR A 4 25.35 -7.30 -59.77
CA THR A 4 26.01 -8.27 -58.87
C THR A 4 26.62 -7.59 -57.64
N GLU A 5 27.15 -6.38 -57.80
CA GLU A 5 27.80 -5.59 -56.74
C GLU A 5 26.79 -5.12 -55.68
N VAL A 6 25.59 -4.67 -56.10
CA VAL A 6 24.54 -4.21 -55.17
C VAL A 6 23.99 -5.37 -54.34
N SER A 7 23.92 -6.57 -54.90
CA SER A 7 23.50 -7.78 -54.16
C SER A 7 24.52 -8.18 -53.09
N PHE A 8 25.81 -8.07 -53.39
CA PHE A 8 26.87 -8.36 -52.42
C PHE A 8 26.88 -7.35 -51.27
N LEU A 9 26.68 -6.07 -51.58
CA LEU A 9 26.61 -4.99 -50.57
C LEU A 9 25.39 -5.14 -49.66
N LEU A 10 24.22 -5.54 -50.18
CA LEU A 10 23.02 -5.79 -49.36
C LEU A 10 23.19 -6.96 -48.39
N PHE A 11 23.94 -8.01 -48.77
CA PHE A 11 24.27 -9.11 -47.87
C PHE A 11 25.20 -8.70 -46.72
N PHE A 12 26.14 -7.79 -46.97
CA PHE A 12 27.00 -7.24 -45.91
C PHE A 12 26.22 -6.41 -44.89
N PHE A 13 25.22 -5.62 -45.33
CA PHE A 13 24.36 -4.88 -44.39
C PHE A 13 23.47 -5.80 -43.54
N PHE A 14 22.99 -6.92 -44.09
CA PHE A 14 22.17 -7.86 -43.33
C PHE A 14 22.99 -8.71 -42.34
N ALA A 15 24.25 -9.02 -42.68
CA ALA A 15 25.15 -9.80 -41.83
C ALA A 15 25.81 -8.98 -40.70
N PHE A 16 26.05 -7.67 -40.91
CA PHE A 16 26.61 -6.78 -39.89
C PHE A 16 25.57 -5.93 -39.15
N GLY A 17 24.34 -5.81 -39.69
CA GLY A 17 23.25 -5.04 -39.08
C GLY A 17 22.50 -5.77 -37.96
N LEU A 18 22.65 -7.09 -37.88
CA LEU A 18 22.25 -7.87 -36.70
C LEU A 18 23.39 -7.87 -35.68
N SER A 19 23.75 -6.68 -35.19
CA SER A 19 24.44 -6.59 -33.91
C SER A 19 23.50 -7.17 -32.86
N LEU A 20 23.90 -8.28 -32.23
CA LEU A 20 23.21 -8.80 -31.06
C LEU A 20 23.11 -7.65 -30.04
N ALA A 21 21.92 -7.12 -29.81
CA ALA A 21 21.69 -6.15 -28.76
C ALA A 21 21.78 -6.91 -27.43
N GLU A 22 22.99 -7.02 -26.88
CA GLU A 22 23.16 -7.53 -25.53
C GLU A 22 22.63 -6.49 -24.54
N SER A 23 21.51 -6.83 -23.90
CA SER A 23 21.05 -6.13 -22.71
C SER A 23 22.04 -6.42 -21.58
N GLN A 24 22.99 -5.51 -21.35
CA GLN A 24 23.75 -5.53 -20.10
C GLN A 24 22.90 -4.90 -18.99
N SER A 25 22.38 -5.75 -18.10
CA SER A 25 21.92 -5.31 -16.79
C SER A 25 23.15 -5.16 -15.91
N SER A 26 23.58 -3.92 -15.65
CA SER A 26 24.54 -3.67 -14.59
C SER A 26 23.86 -4.01 -13.27
N THR A 27 24.29 -5.09 -12.65
CA THR A 27 23.93 -5.37 -11.26
C THR A 27 24.60 -4.28 -10.44
N LEU A 28 23.87 -3.21 -10.13
CA LEU A 28 24.25 -2.35 -9.02
C LEU A 28 24.32 -3.28 -7.82
N GLN A 29 25.53 -3.60 -7.35
CA GLN A 29 25.68 -4.18 -6.03
C GLN A 29 24.97 -3.19 -5.11
N PRO A 30 23.86 -3.57 -4.43
CA PRO A 30 23.32 -2.70 -3.43
C PRO A 30 24.41 -2.60 -2.38
N HIS A 31 25.07 -1.43 -2.29
CA HIS A 31 25.68 -1.08 -1.03
C HIS A 31 24.54 -1.08 -0.04
N ALA A 32 24.51 -2.09 0.82
CA ALA A 32 23.64 -2.09 1.98
C ALA A 32 23.94 -0.78 2.69
N ALA A 33 23.00 0.17 2.65
CA ALA A 33 23.07 1.34 3.49
C ALA A 33 23.22 0.80 4.91
N GLU A 34 24.34 1.11 5.57
CA GLU A 34 24.53 0.76 6.96
C GLU A 34 23.47 1.51 7.76
N SER A 35 22.37 0.80 8.06
CA SER A 35 21.13 1.28 8.66
C SER A 35 20.27 2.23 7.81
N PHE A 36 19.35 1.65 7.03
CA PHE A 36 18.08 2.33 6.77
C PHE A 36 17.21 2.19 8.02
N ASN A 37 17.22 3.20 8.90
CA ASN A 37 16.29 3.24 10.04
C ASN A 37 14.89 3.59 9.51
N VAL A 38 14.15 2.59 9.02
CA VAL A 38 12.69 2.70 9.01
C VAL A 38 12.26 2.53 10.46
N SER A 39 12.11 3.64 11.16
CA SER A 39 11.37 3.63 12.42
C SER A 39 9.92 3.33 12.06
N TYR A 40 9.59 2.04 11.97
CA TYR A 40 8.24 1.57 11.72
C TYR A 40 7.44 1.74 13.01
N ILE A 41 6.91 2.95 13.21
CA ILE A 41 6.04 3.26 14.33
C ILE A 41 4.70 2.58 14.05
N GLN A 42 4.31 1.64 14.92
CA GLN A 42 3.03 0.95 14.87
C GLN A 42 2.11 1.51 15.95
N ILE A 43 0.90 1.91 15.56
CA ILE A 43 -0.17 2.23 16.49
C ILE A 43 -1.23 1.14 16.36
N TYR A 44 -1.62 0.54 17.48
CA TYR A 44 -2.49 -0.62 17.52
C TYR A 44 -3.68 -0.40 18.47
N ALA A 45 -4.90 -0.53 17.96
CA ALA A 45 -6.12 -0.62 18.76
C ALA A 45 -6.72 -2.04 18.70
N PRO A 46 -6.82 -2.77 19.84
CA PRO A 46 -7.24 -4.17 19.88
C PRO A 46 -8.73 -4.39 19.60
N ARG A 47 -9.57 -3.42 19.96
CA ARG A 47 -11.01 -3.44 19.72
C ARG A 47 -11.54 -2.02 19.67
N LEU A 48 -12.34 -1.71 18.66
CA LEU A 48 -12.97 -0.40 18.51
C LEU A 48 -14.44 -0.39 18.90
N ASP A 49 -15.13 -1.52 18.73
CA ASP A 49 -16.53 -1.65 19.09
C ASP A 49 -16.71 -1.87 20.60
N ASP A 50 -17.76 -1.27 21.14
CA ASP A 50 -18.31 -1.61 22.44
C ASP A 50 -19.70 -2.24 22.19
N PRO A 51 -19.99 -3.45 22.70
CA PRO A 51 -21.28 -4.13 22.49
C PRO A 51 -22.49 -3.36 23.05
N SER A 52 -22.27 -2.32 23.87
CA SER A 52 -23.32 -1.41 24.33
C SER A 52 -23.54 -0.19 23.42
N SER A 53 -22.67 0.01 22.43
CA SER A 53 -22.67 1.14 21.51
C SER A 53 -23.10 0.72 20.10
N SER A 54 -23.92 1.54 19.46
CA SER A 54 -24.36 1.36 18.07
C SER A 54 -23.29 1.83 17.07
N THR A 55 -22.07 1.31 17.19
CA THR A 55 -20.96 1.66 16.30
C THR A 55 -21.04 0.90 14.97
N PHE A 56 -20.53 1.51 13.90
CA PHE A 56 -20.44 0.93 12.55
C PHE A 56 -21.79 0.65 11.88
N GLU A 57 -22.82 1.37 12.30
CA GLU A 57 -24.12 1.35 11.63
C GLU A 57 -24.03 1.83 10.17
N ARG A 58 -25.04 1.47 9.38
CA ARG A 58 -25.11 1.92 7.99
C ARG A 58 -25.29 3.44 7.95
N CYS A 59 -24.48 4.11 7.12
CA CYS A 59 -24.50 5.57 6.95
C CYS A 59 -24.19 6.34 8.24
N SER A 60 -23.49 5.73 9.20
CA SER A 60 -22.96 6.41 10.38
C SER A 60 -21.51 6.87 10.19
N SER A 61 -21.06 7.71 11.11
CA SER A 61 -19.66 8.07 11.28
C SER A 61 -19.32 7.93 12.75
N ASP A 62 -18.35 7.07 13.06
CA ASP A 62 -17.91 6.77 14.42
C ASP A 62 -16.48 7.31 14.63
N THR A 63 -16.20 7.83 15.83
CA THR A 63 -14.91 8.43 16.18
C THR A 63 -14.33 7.77 17.42
N PHE A 64 -13.08 7.32 17.32
CA PHE A 64 -12.36 6.63 18.38
C PHE A 64 -11.09 7.40 18.74
N GLN A 65 -10.76 7.44 20.03
CA GLN A 65 -9.46 7.92 20.51
C GLN A 65 -8.55 6.72 20.77
N ILE A 66 -7.33 6.78 20.23
CA ILE A 66 -6.34 5.70 20.34
C ILE A 66 -5.03 6.32 20.78
N ASP A 67 -4.53 5.84 21.91
CA ASP A 67 -3.24 6.25 22.43
C ASP A 67 -2.12 5.46 21.76
N GLY A 68 -1.02 6.16 21.45
CA GLY A 68 0.13 5.58 20.80
C GLY A 68 1.31 6.53 20.76
N PRO A 69 2.48 6.06 20.30
CA PRO A 69 3.63 6.93 20.06
C PRO A 69 3.28 8.06 19.08
N CYS A 70 3.93 9.21 19.25
CA CYS A 70 3.78 10.35 18.34
C CYS A 70 4.13 9.93 16.90
N ALA A 71 3.19 10.14 15.99
CA ALA A 71 3.31 9.82 14.58
C ALA A 71 3.18 11.11 13.76
N TYR A 72 4.13 11.39 12.87
CA TYR A 72 4.11 12.60 12.03
C TYR A 72 3.18 12.48 10.82
N GLN A 73 3.25 11.39 10.05
CA GLN A 73 2.37 11.17 8.89
C GLN A 73 2.01 9.71 8.70
N ILE A 74 0.73 9.38 8.79
CA ILE A 74 0.23 8.01 8.61
C ILE A 74 0.14 7.70 7.11
N CYS A 75 0.78 6.62 6.68
CA CYS A 75 0.87 6.25 5.26
C CYS A 75 0.01 5.02 4.92
N TYR A 76 -0.21 4.15 5.90
CA TYR A 76 -0.96 2.91 5.74
C TYR A 76 -1.91 2.71 6.90
N VAL A 77 -3.09 2.22 6.59
CA VAL A 77 -4.06 1.76 7.57
C VAL A 77 -4.42 0.32 7.25
N TYR A 78 -4.37 -0.51 8.29
CA TYR A 78 -4.84 -1.88 8.25
C TYR A 78 -6.15 -1.97 9.02
N LEU A 79 -7.21 -2.45 8.35
CA LEU A 79 -8.47 -2.80 8.97
C LEU A 79 -8.58 -4.32 9.00
N TYR A 80 -8.93 -4.86 10.17
CA TYR A 80 -9.29 -6.25 10.33
C TYR A 80 -10.71 -6.34 10.84
N ARG A 81 -11.55 -7.14 10.17
CA ARG A 81 -12.93 -7.38 10.57
C ARG A 81 -13.12 -8.85 10.95
N SER A 82 -13.50 -9.13 12.20
CA SER A 82 -14.13 -10.41 12.54
C SER A 82 -15.66 -10.28 12.56
N GLY A 83 -16.34 -11.43 12.66
CA GLY A 83 -17.79 -11.52 12.85
C GLY A 83 -18.62 -11.73 11.58
N PRO A 84 -19.92 -12.02 11.73
CA PRO A 84 -20.78 -12.42 10.62
C PRO A 84 -21.14 -11.26 9.70
N ASP A 85 -21.29 -10.04 10.22
CA ASP A 85 -21.89 -8.94 9.47
C ASP A 85 -20.88 -8.21 8.59
N GLY A 86 -21.28 -7.94 7.35
CA GLY A 86 -20.45 -7.23 6.39
C GLY A 86 -20.32 -5.75 6.77
N TRP A 87 -19.11 -5.21 6.59
CA TRP A 87 -18.86 -3.78 6.80
C TRP A 87 -18.09 -3.20 5.62
N MET A 88 -18.56 -2.06 5.11
CA MET A 88 -17.99 -1.32 3.98
C MET A 88 -17.90 0.15 4.37
N PRO A 89 -16.76 0.61 4.88
CA PRO A 89 -16.54 2.02 5.12
C PRO A 89 -16.35 2.75 3.77
N GLU A 90 -16.91 3.95 3.67
CA GLU A 90 -16.57 4.88 2.58
C GLU A 90 -15.12 5.35 2.77
N SER A 91 -14.80 5.86 3.96
CA SER A 91 -13.47 6.35 4.29
C SER A 91 -13.12 6.19 5.76
N VAL A 92 -11.80 6.19 6.05
CA VAL A 92 -11.22 6.28 7.39
C VAL A 92 -10.38 7.55 7.45
N LYS A 93 -10.69 8.43 8.40
CA LYS A 93 -9.96 9.68 8.60
C LYS A 93 -9.23 9.67 9.93
N ILE A 94 -7.93 9.88 9.90
CA ILE A 94 -7.09 9.87 11.09
C ILE A 94 -6.56 11.26 11.36
N TYR A 95 -6.69 11.69 12.61
CA TYR A 95 -6.19 12.95 13.13
C TYR A 95 -5.02 12.66 14.06
N GLY A 96 -3.88 13.29 13.83
CA GLY A 96 -2.77 13.30 14.79
C GLY A 96 -2.68 14.64 15.50
N HIS A 97 -1.98 14.66 16.63
CA HIS A 97 -1.70 15.90 17.36
C HIS A 97 -0.75 16.78 16.52
N ASP A 98 -1.18 18.00 16.21
CA ASP A 98 -0.44 18.97 15.38
C ASP A 98 -0.03 18.49 13.97
N THR A 99 -0.68 17.44 13.45
CA THR A 99 -0.46 16.94 12.10
C THR A 99 -1.71 17.12 11.24
N LYS A 100 -1.53 17.14 9.92
CA LYS A 100 -2.67 17.17 9.00
C LYS A 100 -3.41 15.84 9.05
N ALA A 101 -4.73 15.92 9.10
CA ALA A 101 -5.55 14.72 9.00
C ALA A 101 -5.33 14.02 7.66
N VAL A 102 -5.24 12.71 7.68
CA VAL A 102 -5.11 11.86 6.48
C VAL A 102 -6.40 11.07 6.30
N THR A 103 -6.88 10.95 5.07
CA THR A 103 -8.10 10.23 4.73
C THR A 103 -7.78 9.08 3.79
N PHE A 104 -8.19 7.87 4.16
CA PHE A 104 -8.08 6.64 3.37
C PHE A 104 -9.46 6.26 2.85
N TYR A 105 -9.60 6.06 1.53
CA TYR A 105 -10.86 5.67 0.90
C TYR A 105 -10.87 4.16 0.64
N TYR A 106 -11.97 3.49 0.99
CA TYR A 106 -12.11 2.04 0.85
C TYR A 106 -13.19 1.68 -0.17
N ASP A 107 -14.42 2.18 0.00
CA ASP A 107 -15.59 1.92 -0.86
C ASP A 107 -15.78 0.44 -1.25
N THR A 108 -15.32 -0.46 -0.37
CA THR A 108 -15.31 -1.91 -0.59
C THR A 108 -15.51 -2.64 0.72
N PHE A 109 -16.14 -3.82 0.65
CA PHE A 109 -16.37 -4.63 1.83
C PHE A 109 -15.04 -5.13 2.41
N ILE A 110 -14.87 -4.95 3.72
CA ILE A 110 -13.71 -5.49 4.43
C ILE A 110 -13.87 -7.01 4.54
N PRO A 111 -12.93 -7.81 4.00
CA PRO A 111 -13.00 -9.26 4.06
C PRO A 111 -13.06 -9.77 5.51
N LYS A 112 -13.76 -10.90 5.70
CA LYS A 112 -13.83 -11.54 7.02
C LYS A 112 -12.48 -12.15 7.39
N ASP A 113 -12.09 -11.99 8.67
CA ASP A 113 -10.95 -12.66 9.30
C ASP A 113 -9.63 -12.47 8.54
N THR A 114 -9.50 -11.37 7.78
CA THR A 114 -8.35 -11.05 6.93
C THR A 114 -8.03 -9.56 7.01
N TRP A 115 -6.74 -9.23 6.89
CA TRP A 115 -6.24 -7.86 6.87
C TRP A 115 -6.53 -7.18 5.53
N SER A 116 -7.21 -6.03 5.56
CA SER A 116 -7.34 -5.13 4.41
C SER A 116 -6.44 -3.90 4.61
N CYS A 117 -5.65 -3.55 3.59
CA CYS A 117 -4.71 -2.43 3.62
C CYS A 117 -5.04 -1.43 2.51
N VAL A 118 -5.04 -0.15 2.85
CA VAL A 118 -5.05 0.95 1.87
C VAL A 118 -3.82 1.83 2.11
N GLN A 119 -3.19 2.22 1.01
CA GLN A 119 -1.97 3.03 1.00
C GLN A 119 -2.27 4.44 0.50
N ASP A 120 -1.76 5.45 1.21
CA ASP A 120 -1.57 6.80 0.68
C ASP A 120 -0.09 6.96 0.27
N PHE A 121 0.20 7.75 -0.76
CA PHE A 121 1.55 7.91 -1.30
C PHE A 121 2.43 8.71 -0.31
N CYS A 122 3.00 8.05 0.69
CA CYS A 122 3.96 8.65 1.62
C CYS A 122 5.00 7.65 2.17
N LEU A 123 6.14 8.19 2.62
CA LEU A 123 7.23 7.47 3.27
C LEU A 123 6.98 7.37 4.80
N ALA A 124 6.58 6.15 5.21
CA ALA A 124 6.88 5.51 6.50
C ALA A 124 6.10 5.90 7.79
N ILE A 125 4.82 5.50 7.92
CA ILE A 125 4.16 5.09 9.19
C ILE A 125 3.00 4.12 8.89
N SER A 126 2.77 3.10 9.72
CA SER A 126 1.62 2.18 9.61
C SER A 126 0.77 2.13 10.87
N VAL A 127 -0.55 2.15 10.70
CA VAL A 127 -1.52 2.04 11.80
C VAL A 127 -2.37 0.80 11.60
N TYR A 128 -2.56 0.02 12.67
CA TYR A 128 -3.35 -1.21 12.68
C TYR A 128 -4.60 -1.04 13.54
N TYR A 129 -5.76 -1.31 12.97
CA TYR A 129 -7.03 -1.37 13.69
C TYR A 129 -7.56 -2.79 13.64
N TYR A 130 -7.94 -3.30 14.81
CA TYR A 130 -8.60 -4.59 14.95
C TYR A 130 -10.06 -4.32 15.36
N TYR A 131 -11.00 -4.87 14.61
CA TYR A 131 -12.43 -4.79 14.86
C TYR A 131 -13.02 -6.17 15.13
N LEU A 132 -13.84 -6.29 16.17
CA LEU A 132 -14.46 -7.54 16.60
C LEU A 132 -15.99 -7.42 16.63
N ASP A 133 -16.67 -7.66 15.51
CA ASP A 133 -18.13 -7.73 15.51
C ASP A 133 -18.64 -8.89 16.37
N HIS A 134 -19.39 -8.56 17.41
CA HIS A 134 -20.28 -9.49 18.09
C HIS A 134 -21.63 -9.42 17.38
N GLY A 135 -21.92 -10.45 16.59
CA GLY A 135 -23.23 -10.63 15.98
C GLY A 135 -24.32 -10.46 17.04
N SER A 136 -25.21 -9.50 16.80
CA SER A 136 -26.48 -9.32 17.50
C SER A 136 -27.43 -10.46 17.18
#